data_AF-A0A914DWW4-F1
#
_entry.id   AF-A0A914DWW4-F1
#
_cell.length_a   1.000
_cell.length_b   1.000
_cell.length_c   1.000
_cell.angle_alpha   90.00
_cell.angle_beta   90.00
_cell.angle_gamma   90.00
#
_symmetry.space_group_name_H-M   'P 1'
#
loop_
_entity.id
_entity.type
_entity.pdbx_description
1 polymer ?
#
loop_
_entity_poly.entity_id
_entity_poly.type
_entity_poly.pdbx_seq_one_letter_code
_entity_poly.pdbx_strand_id
1 'polypeptide(L)'
;MAATIIDAADTLWIMGLKDEYEQASEFIRDNFDIKKATGQLSVFETTIRFVGGLLSLFSLTKEEFYLDKAKSIADALLKSFDTTTGIPKSLLNPLTGVASNYQIANHSSILAEFGTLHLEFAYLTEVTNEPIYLEKVQKIRDILDKAEKSEGLYPSFMSPETGKFTYNFVTVGALADSFYEYLIKSWILSGKSDEQALRMHKSASDAIQNKGKDHAYLLRPEVLESFFYLWRLTRKEKYREWVWDGISAIEKHCRIKTGGYSGLKNVYKPKEGHDDIQQSFFLAETLKYAYLTFADDSVPLDRWVFNTEAHPLPIKNAPINP
;
A
#
# COMPACT_ATOMS: atom_id res chain seq x y z
N MET A 1 13.49 -11.50 2.41
CA MET A 1 12.72 -11.59 1.15
C MET A 1 13.21 -10.49 0.21
N ALA A 2 13.09 -10.68 -1.11
CA ALA A 2 13.59 -9.74 -2.12
C ALA A 2 12.59 -8.59 -2.39
N ALA A 3 12.23 -7.83 -1.34
CA ALA A 3 11.19 -6.79 -1.39
C ALA A 3 11.42 -5.80 -2.54
N THR A 4 12.62 -5.21 -2.61
CA THR A 4 12.98 -4.23 -3.64
C THR A 4 12.81 -4.71 -5.08
N ILE A 5 13.07 -6.00 -5.35
CA ILE A 5 12.92 -6.54 -6.72
C ILE A 5 11.44 -6.56 -7.11
N ILE A 6 10.58 -7.04 -6.22
CA ILE A 6 9.13 -7.12 -6.48
C ILE A 6 8.51 -5.73 -6.52
N ASP A 7 8.85 -4.88 -5.55
CA ASP A 7 8.38 -3.50 -5.43
C ASP A 7 8.74 -2.64 -6.65
N ALA A 8 9.91 -2.85 -7.26
CA ALA A 8 10.36 -2.05 -8.40
C ALA A 8 9.89 -2.61 -9.76
N ALA A 9 9.50 -3.87 -9.86
CA ALA A 9 9.31 -4.54 -11.15
C ALA A 9 8.19 -3.91 -12.00
N ASP A 10 7.08 -3.49 -11.39
CA ASP A 10 6.01 -2.77 -12.11
C ASP A 10 6.47 -1.37 -12.57
N THR A 11 7.35 -0.73 -11.80
CA THR A 11 7.96 0.56 -12.14
C THR A 11 8.85 0.41 -13.36
N LEU A 12 9.72 -0.60 -13.38
CA LEU A 12 10.56 -0.94 -14.53
C LEU A 12 9.70 -1.17 -15.77
N TRP A 13 8.61 -1.94 -15.62
CA TRP A 13 7.66 -2.19 -16.70
C TRP A 13 7.02 -0.90 -17.25
N ILE A 14 6.48 -0.05 -16.36
CA ILE A 14 5.79 1.21 -16.69
C ILE A 14 6.74 2.22 -17.35
N MET A 15 8.00 2.27 -16.91
CA MET A 15 9.03 3.16 -17.47
C MET A 15 9.65 2.64 -18.76
N GLY A 16 9.30 1.43 -19.21
CA GLY A 16 9.87 0.83 -20.42
C GLY A 16 11.30 0.29 -20.26
N LEU A 17 11.77 0.08 -19.03
CA LEU A 17 13.07 -0.50 -18.69
C LEU A 17 13.00 -2.03 -18.81
N LYS A 18 12.91 -2.51 -20.06
CA LYS A 18 12.56 -3.91 -20.37
C LYS A 18 13.66 -4.91 -20.00
N ASP A 19 14.93 -4.57 -20.16
CA ASP A 19 16.04 -5.47 -19.84
C ASP A 19 16.16 -5.69 -18.31
N GLU A 20 15.99 -4.63 -17.52
CA GLU A 20 15.95 -4.70 -16.07
C GLU A 20 14.69 -5.40 -15.56
N TYR A 21 13.54 -5.14 -16.20
CA TYR A 21 12.31 -5.86 -15.91
C TYR A 21 12.45 -7.36 -16.14
N GLU A 22 13.08 -7.80 -17.24
CA GLU A 22 13.23 -9.22 -17.53
C GLU A 22 14.08 -9.92 -16.46
N GLN A 23 15.19 -9.30 -16.03
CA GLN A 23 16.00 -9.83 -14.93
C GLN A 23 15.21 -9.94 -13.62
N ALA A 24 14.36 -8.95 -13.33
CA ALA A 24 13.48 -9.00 -12.17
C ALA A 24 12.43 -10.12 -12.29
N SER A 25 11.81 -10.26 -13.47
CA SER A 25 10.82 -11.29 -13.79
C SER A 25 11.40 -12.70 -13.63
N GLU A 26 12.59 -12.95 -14.19
CA GLU A 26 13.32 -14.22 -14.05
C GLU A 26 13.61 -14.55 -12.58
N PHE A 27 14.14 -13.59 -11.82
CA PHE A 27 14.39 -13.79 -10.39
C PHE A 27 13.10 -14.09 -9.61
N ILE A 28 12.03 -13.34 -9.87
CA ILE A 28 10.73 -13.57 -9.21
C ILE A 28 10.22 -14.97 -9.54
N ARG A 29 10.32 -15.39 -10.80
CA ARG A 29 9.89 -16.71 -11.29
C ARG A 29 10.64 -17.83 -10.59
N ASP A 30 11.96 -17.78 -10.61
CA ASP A 30 12.81 -18.94 -10.31
C ASP A 30 13.32 -18.96 -8.87
N ASN A 31 13.46 -17.80 -8.23
CA ASN A 31 14.11 -17.68 -6.91
C ASN A 31 13.16 -17.27 -5.79
N PHE A 32 12.08 -16.53 -6.07
CA PHE A 32 11.15 -16.09 -5.03
C PHE A 32 10.08 -17.16 -4.71
N ASP A 33 10.03 -17.55 -3.43
CA ASP A 33 9.02 -18.48 -2.89
C ASP A 33 8.73 -18.13 -1.42
N ILE A 34 7.47 -17.83 -1.10
CA ILE A 34 7.02 -17.51 0.25
C ILE A 34 7.24 -18.66 1.24
N LYS A 35 7.24 -19.91 0.76
CA LYS A 35 7.49 -21.10 1.60
C LYS A 35 8.93 -21.16 2.11
N LYS A 36 9.84 -20.39 1.50
CA LYS A 36 11.24 -20.24 1.95
C LYS A 36 11.43 -19.04 2.88
N ALA A 37 10.38 -18.25 3.15
CA ALA A 37 10.47 -17.13 4.06
C ALA A 37 10.70 -17.62 5.50
N THR A 38 11.60 -16.93 6.20
CA THR A 38 11.96 -17.21 7.59
C THR A 38 11.60 -16.00 8.47
N GLY A 39 11.42 -16.24 9.77
CA GLY A 39 11.04 -15.20 10.72
C GLY A 39 9.55 -14.86 10.72
N GLN A 40 9.21 -13.75 11.36
CA GLN A 40 7.86 -13.21 11.35
C GLN A 40 7.72 -12.19 10.23
N LEU A 41 6.63 -12.28 9.47
CA LEU A 41 6.24 -11.35 8.44
C LEU A 41 5.20 -10.38 9.00
N SER A 42 5.31 -9.10 8.66
CA SER A 42 4.19 -8.17 8.81
C SER A 42 3.15 -8.50 7.75
N VAL A 43 1.91 -8.78 8.18
CA VAL A 43 0.79 -9.09 7.27
C VAL A 43 0.53 -7.92 6.35
N PHE A 44 0.48 -6.70 6.90
CA PHE A 44 0.30 -5.45 6.17
C PHE A 44 1.40 -5.23 5.12
N GLU A 45 2.66 -5.22 5.53
CA GLU A 45 3.78 -4.97 4.62
C GLU A 45 3.88 -6.05 3.53
N THR A 46 3.59 -7.31 3.88
CA THR A 46 3.60 -8.40 2.91
C THR A 46 2.47 -8.26 1.89
N THR A 47 1.29 -7.81 2.31
CA THR A 47 0.16 -7.59 1.41
C THR A 47 0.42 -6.42 0.47
N ILE A 48 0.73 -5.23 0.97
CA ILE A 48 0.82 -4.03 0.12
C ILE A 48 2.00 -4.10 -0.86
N ARG A 49 3.13 -4.69 -0.46
CA ARG A 49 4.34 -4.80 -1.29
C ARG A 49 4.29 -6.00 -2.21
N PHE A 50 4.18 -7.21 -1.64
CA PHE A 50 4.36 -8.44 -2.41
C PHE A 50 3.08 -8.84 -3.13
N VAL A 51 1.94 -8.91 -2.42
CA VAL A 51 0.67 -9.26 -3.07
C VAL A 51 0.27 -8.16 -4.04
N GLY A 52 0.36 -6.89 -3.64
CA GLY A 52 0.12 -5.72 -4.49
C GLY A 52 1.00 -5.68 -5.73
N GLY A 53 2.33 -5.79 -5.58
CA GLY A 53 3.28 -5.75 -6.69
C GLY A 53 3.09 -6.91 -7.67
N LEU A 54 2.89 -8.14 -7.18
CA LEU A 54 2.65 -9.31 -8.03
C LEU A 54 1.30 -9.22 -8.76
N LEU A 55 0.25 -8.74 -8.09
CA LEU A 55 -1.05 -8.52 -8.75
C LEU A 55 -0.96 -7.44 -9.82
N SER A 56 -0.22 -6.36 -9.57
CA SER A 56 -0.02 -5.31 -10.58
C SER A 56 0.75 -5.83 -11.80
N LEU A 57 1.82 -6.59 -11.58
CA LEU A 57 2.56 -7.27 -12.66
C LEU A 57 1.65 -8.19 -13.47
N PHE A 58 0.86 -9.04 -12.80
CA PHE A 58 -0.15 -9.86 -13.47
C PHE A 58 -1.13 -9.01 -14.29
N SER A 59 -1.64 -7.91 -13.73
CA SER A 59 -2.57 -7.04 -14.44
C SER A 59 -1.95 -6.40 -15.69
N LEU A 60 -0.67 -6.02 -15.62
CA LEU A 60 0.08 -5.33 -16.67
C LEU A 60 0.61 -6.26 -17.76
N THR A 61 1.03 -7.48 -17.41
CA THR A 61 1.73 -8.40 -18.33
C THR A 61 0.91 -9.64 -18.71
N LYS A 62 -0.10 -9.99 -17.89
CA LYS A 62 -0.91 -11.21 -18.02
C LYS A 62 -0.12 -12.51 -17.87
N GLU A 63 1.04 -12.46 -17.23
CA GLU A 63 1.82 -13.66 -16.93
C GLU A 63 1.31 -14.34 -15.64
N GLU A 64 0.73 -15.54 -15.79
CA GLU A 64 0.01 -16.27 -14.72
C GLU A 64 0.86 -16.59 -13.49
N PHE A 65 2.17 -16.78 -13.63
CA PHE A 65 3.03 -17.14 -12.49
C PHE A 65 3.07 -16.03 -11.41
N TYR A 66 2.80 -14.77 -11.79
CA TYR A 66 2.66 -13.68 -10.82
C TYR A 66 1.40 -13.87 -9.96
N LEU A 67 0.28 -14.25 -10.58
CA LEU A 67 -0.96 -14.56 -9.88
C LEU A 67 -0.78 -15.76 -8.93
N ASP A 68 -0.15 -16.84 -9.41
CA ASP A 68 0.15 -18.02 -8.57
C ASP A 68 0.98 -17.66 -7.33
N LYS A 69 1.98 -16.79 -7.49
CA LYS A 69 2.82 -16.32 -6.37
C LYS A 69 2.03 -15.40 -5.43
N ALA A 70 1.25 -14.46 -5.95
CA ALA A 70 0.40 -13.58 -5.15
C ALA A 70 -0.58 -14.39 -4.30
N LYS A 71 -1.24 -15.37 -4.93
CA LYS A 71 -2.14 -16.32 -4.28
C LYS A 71 -1.44 -17.11 -3.18
N SER A 72 -0.27 -17.69 -3.48
CA SER A 72 0.48 -18.47 -2.49
C SER A 72 0.85 -17.65 -1.26
N ILE A 73 1.11 -16.35 -1.41
CA ILE A 73 1.36 -15.45 -0.28
C ILE A 73 0.06 -15.21 0.49
N ALA A 74 -1.02 -14.82 -0.19
CA ALA A 74 -2.30 -14.54 0.44
C ALA A 74 -2.82 -15.75 1.24
N ASP A 75 -2.71 -16.96 0.67
CA ASP A 75 -3.07 -18.23 1.34
C ASP A 75 -2.28 -18.44 2.63
N ALA A 76 -0.98 -18.13 2.64
CA ALA A 76 -0.18 -18.19 3.85
C ALA A 76 -0.69 -17.17 4.90
N LEU A 77 -1.00 -15.95 4.47
CA LEU A 77 -1.48 -14.86 5.33
C LEU A 77 -2.86 -15.14 5.96
N LEU A 78 -3.69 -16.01 5.38
CA LEU A 78 -5.04 -16.32 5.90
C LEU A 78 -5.05 -16.77 7.37
N LYS A 79 -3.99 -17.44 7.84
CA LYS A 79 -3.86 -17.86 9.25
C LYS A 79 -3.82 -16.68 10.23
N SER A 80 -3.43 -15.49 9.78
CA SER A 80 -3.42 -14.31 10.65
C SER A 80 -4.84 -13.88 11.06
N PHE A 81 -5.85 -14.24 10.26
CA PHE A 81 -7.27 -13.93 10.48
C PHE A 81 -7.97 -14.94 11.39
N ASP A 82 -7.26 -15.97 11.88
CA ASP A 82 -7.81 -16.98 12.79
C ASP A 82 -7.85 -16.42 14.22
N THR A 83 -8.71 -15.41 14.40
CA THR A 83 -9.01 -14.72 15.65
C THR A 83 -10.51 -14.77 15.92
N THR A 84 -10.93 -14.52 17.16
CA THR A 84 -12.36 -14.57 17.52
C THR A 84 -13.21 -13.66 16.63
N THR A 85 -12.70 -12.48 16.28
CA THR A 85 -13.43 -11.52 15.43
C THR A 85 -13.16 -11.70 13.95
N GLY A 86 -12.03 -12.29 13.56
CA GLY A 86 -11.54 -12.27 12.18
C GLY A 86 -10.72 -11.03 11.81
N ILE A 87 -10.47 -10.11 12.76
CA ILE A 87 -9.44 -9.08 12.59
C ILE A 87 -8.07 -9.77 12.65
N PRO A 88 -7.22 -9.59 11.63
CA PRO A 88 -5.94 -10.27 11.59
C PRO A 88 -4.98 -9.73 12.66
N LYS A 89 -4.10 -10.62 13.12
CA LYS A 89 -2.92 -10.23 13.89
C LYS A 89 -1.85 -9.67 12.94
N SER A 90 -1.07 -8.70 13.41
CA SER A 90 -0.07 -7.96 12.65
C SER A 90 1.08 -8.82 12.10
N LEU A 91 1.51 -9.82 12.86
CA LEU A 91 2.67 -10.65 12.52
C LEU A 91 2.25 -12.10 12.30
N LEU A 92 2.86 -12.75 11.30
CA LEU A 92 2.68 -14.16 11.00
C LEU A 92 4.03 -14.83 10.71
N ASN A 93 4.28 -15.97 11.33
CA ASN A 93 5.33 -16.89 10.85
C ASN A 93 4.72 -17.82 9.80
N PRO A 94 5.13 -17.74 8.51
CA PRO A 94 4.49 -18.51 7.43
C PRO A 94 4.77 -20.02 7.53
N LEU A 95 5.87 -20.43 8.17
CA LEU A 95 6.24 -21.84 8.34
C LEU A 95 5.41 -22.52 9.45
N THR A 96 5.30 -21.86 10.61
CA THR A 96 4.59 -22.43 11.77
C THR A 96 3.10 -22.09 11.75
N GLY A 97 2.70 -21.02 11.05
CA GLY A 97 1.36 -20.46 11.09
C GLY A 97 1.05 -19.67 12.36
N VAL A 98 2.03 -19.45 13.25
CA VAL A 98 1.83 -18.72 14.50
C VAL A 98 1.68 -17.22 14.21
N ALA A 99 0.55 -16.65 14.61
CA ALA A 99 0.23 -15.24 14.46
C ALA A 99 0.23 -14.49 15.80
N SER A 100 0.75 -13.26 15.82
CA SER A 100 0.91 -12.43 17.03
C SER A 100 0.79 -10.94 16.72
N ASN A 101 0.45 -10.12 17.72
CA ASN A 101 0.52 -8.66 17.64
C ASN A 101 1.78 -8.13 18.33
N TYR A 102 2.19 -6.91 17.96
CA TYR A 102 3.33 -6.26 18.60
C TYR A 102 3.08 -6.05 20.10
N GLN A 103 4.09 -6.33 20.92
CA GLN A 103 4.01 -6.13 22.37
C GLN A 103 3.74 -4.65 22.72
N ILE A 104 4.37 -3.73 21.99
CA ILE A 104 4.19 -2.28 22.16
C ILE A 104 2.77 -1.79 21.85
N ALA A 105 2.00 -2.55 21.07
CA ALA A 105 0.60 -2.27 20.77
C ALA A 105 -0.36 -2.92 21.80
N ASN A 106 0.17 -3.39 22.94
CA ASN A 106 -0.56 -4.14 23.97
C ASN A 106 -1.41 -5.27 23.37
N HIS A 107 -0.81 -6.02 22.44
CA HIS A 107 -1.45 -7.11 21.71
C HIS A 107 -2.69 -6.71 20.87
N SER A 108 -2.89 -5.42 20.59
CA SER A 108 -3.92 -4.92 19.68
C SER A 108 -3.42 -4.95 18.24
N SER A 109 -4.33 -5.11 17.28
CA SER A 109 -4.05 -4.93 15.85
C SER A 109 -4.14 -3.44 15.50
N ILE A 110 -3.32 -2.99 14.56
CA ILE A 110 -3.18 -1.58 14.17
C ILE A 110 -4.13 -1.25 13.02
N LEU A 111 -4.88 -0.16 13.12
CA LEU A 111 -5.95 0.21 12.18
C LEU A 111 -5.47 0.28 10.73
N ALA A 112 -4.36 0.97 10.46
CA ALA A 112 -3.78 1.00 9.12
C ALA A 112 -3.29 -0.38 8.65
N GLU A 113 -2.89 -1.28 9.53
CA GLU A 113 -2.41 -2.60 9.09
C GLU A 113 -3.56 -3.49 8.63
N PHE A 114 -4.60 -3.67 9.47
CA PHE A 114 -5.72 -4.53 9.11
C PHE A 114 -6.76 -3.85 8.22
N GLY A 115 -6.78 -2.51 8.20
CA GLY A 115 -7.66 -1.71 7.35
C GLY A 115 -7.18 -1.60 5.90
N THR A 116 -5.91 -1.92 5.63
CA THR A 116 -5.23 -1.69 4.35
C THR A 116 -4.81 -3.00 3.70
N LEU A 117 -5.77 -3.93 3.61
CA LEU A 117 -5.63 -5.22 2.92
C LEU A 117 -6.67 -5.39 1.80
N HIS A 118 -7.62 -4.46 1.73
CA HIS A 118 -8.88 -4.66 1.04
C HIS A 118 -8.73 -4.67 -0.49
N LEU A 119 -7.88 -3.81 -1.06
CA LEU A 119 -7.72 -3.72 -2.51
C LEU A 119 -7.12 -5.01 -3.10
N GLU A 120 -6.05 -5.49 -2.48
CA GLU A 120 -5.33 -6.69 -2.89
C GLU A 120 -6.22 -7.93 -2.77
N PHE A 121 -6.90 -8.09 -1.63
CA PHE A 121 -7.76 -9.26 -1.40
C PHE A 121 -9.01 -9.23 -2.28
N ALA A 122 -9.60 -8.05 -2.52
CA ALA A 122 -10.74 -7.91 -3.42
C ALA A 122 -10.36 -8.24 -4.87
N TYR A 123 -9.25 -7.68 -5.36
CA TYR A 123 -8.78 -7.98 -6.72
C TYR A 123 -8.36 -9.44 -6.86
N LEU A 124 -7.68 -10.01 -5.86
CA LEU A 124 -7.32 -11.43 -5.85
C LEU A 124 -8.57 -12.33 -5.94
N THR A 125 -9.64 -12.03 -5.19
CA THR A 125 -10.92 -12.76 -5.33
C THR A 125 -11.47 -12.65 -6.75
N GLU A 126 -11.41 -11.48 -7.38
CA GLU A 126 -11.91 -11.29 -8.75
C GLU A 126 -11.16 -12.16 -9.76
N VAL A 127 -9.83 -12.21 -9.69
CA VAL A 127 -9.03 -12.94 -10.70
C VAL A 127 -8.89 -14.43 -10.41
N THR A 128 -9.08 -14.87 -9.17
CA THR A 128 -9.03 -16.31 -8.79
C THR A 128 -10.40 -16.98 -8.73
N ASN A 129 -11.48 -16.18 -8.64
CA ASN A 129 -12.82 -16.65 -8.26
C ASN A 129 -12.90 -17.33 -6.88
N GLU A 130 -11.92 -17.11 -6.00
CA GLU A 130 -11.96 -17.62 -4.62
C GLU A 130 -12.54 -16.55 -3.68
N PRO A 131 -13.76 -16.74 -3.14
CA PRO A 131 -14.45 -15.70 -2.36
C PRO A 131 -13.81 -15.43 -1.00
N ILE A 132 -13.00 -16.37 -0.50
CA ILE A 132 -12.40 -16.30 0.84
C ILE A 132 -11.62 -15.02 1.08
N TYR A 133 -10.89 -14.50 0.08
CA TYR A 133 -10.08 -13.29 0.27
C TYR A 133 -10.97 -12.06 0.53
N LEU A 134 -11.95 -11.81 -0.33
CA LEU A 134 -12.92 -10.74 -0.14
C LEU A 134 -13.72 -10.91 1.17
N GLU A 135 -14.16 -12.12 1.50
CA GLU A 135 -14.89 -12.41 2.74
C GLU A 135 -14.09 -11.98 4.00
N LYS A 136 -12.78 -12.22 4.03
CA LYS A 136 -11.93 -11.83 5.16
C LYS A 136 -11.88 -10.31 5.34
N VAL A 137 -11.64 -9.56 4.27
CA VAL A 137 -11.53 -8.09 4.34
C VAL A 137 -12.88 -7.38 4.45
N GLN A 138 -13.96 -8.01 3.98
CA GLN A 138 -15.33 -7.53 4.19
C GLN A 138 -15.73 -7.65 5.67
N LYS A 139 -15.37 -8.76 6.34
CA LYS A 139 -15.64 -8.94 7.77
C LYS A 139 -14.98 -7.85 8.62
N ILE A 140 -13.76 -7.42 8.26
CA ILE A 140 -13.08 -6.29 8.91
C ILE A 140 -13.92 -5.01 8.76
N ARG A 141 -14.40 -4.69 7.55
CA ARG A 141 -15.24 -3.50 7.30
C ARG A 141 -16.52 -3.54 8.13
N ASP A 142 -17.18 -4.69 8.20
CA ASP A 142 -18.43 -4.85 8.95
C ASP A 142 -18.24 -4.62 10.46
N ILE A 143 -17.09 -5.01 11.02
CA ILE A 143 -16.74 -4.74 12.42
C ILE A 143 -16.49 -3.24 12.62
N LEU A 144 -15.65 -2.63 11.78
CA LEU A 144 -15.30 -1.22 11.87
C LEU A 144 -16.50 -0.27 11.69
N ASP A 145 -17.42 -0.61 10.79
CA ASP A 145 -18.61 0.17 10.51
C ASP A 145 -19.52 0.23 11.76
N LYS A 146 -19.64 -0.89 12.48
CA LYS A 146 -20.44 -1.03 13.71
C LYS A 146 -19.72 -0.58 14.99
N ALA A 147 -18.39 -0.43 14.95
CA ALA A 147 -17.60 -0.05 16.11
C ALA A 147 -17.95 1.37 16.58
N GLU A 148 -17.89 1.57 17.91
CA GLU A 148 -18.03 2.88 18.54
C GLU A 148 -16.79 3.74 18.23
N LYS A 149 -17.02 4.94 17.68
CA LYS A 149 -15.98 5.83 17.16
C LYS A 149 -15.78 7.00 18.12
N SER A 150 -14.55 7.48 18.22
CA SER A 150 -14.22 8.65 19.05
C SER A 150 -14.47 9.92 18.26
N GLU A 151 -15.54 10.63 18.58
CA GLU A 151 -15.95 11.86 17.86
C GLU A 151 -16.08 11.63 16.33
N GLY A 152 -16.56 10.45 15.93
CA GLY A 152 -16.68 10.06 14.53
C GLY A 152 -15.38 9.54 13.88
N LEU A 153 -14.25 9.57 14.58
CA LEU A 153 -12.96 9.08 14.12
C LEU A 153 -12.63 7.68 14.65
N TYR A 154 -11.77 6.98 13.92
CA TYR A 154 -11.37 5.62 14.23
C TYR A 154 -10.08 5.63 15.07
N PRO A 155 -10.10 5.10 16.30
CA PRO A 155 -8.87 4.91 17.05
C PRO A 155 -7.94 3.88 16.40
N SER A 156 -6.63 4.04 16.59
CA SER A 156 -5.61 3.29 15.85
C SER A 156 -5.40 1.84 16.29
N PHE A 157 -6.02 1.40 17.39
CA PHE A 157 -5.76 0.08 17.97
C PHE A 157 -7.05 -0.65 18.31
N MET A 158 -7.21 -1.87 17.78
CA MET A 158 -8.38 -2.70 18.02
C MET A 158 -7.98 -4.10 18.50
N SER A 159 -8.70 -4.62 19.49
CA SER A 159 -8.49 -5.99 19.99
C SER A 159 -9.02 -7.00 18.97
N PRO A 160 -8.20 -7.94 18.46
CA PRO A 160 -8.67 -8.97 17.53
C PRO A 160 -9.58 -10.02 18.19
N GLU A 161 -9.65 -10.06 19.53
CA GLU A 161 -10.50 -10.99 20.26
C GLU A 161 -11.88 -10.41 20.58
N THR A 162 -11.97 -9.10 20.84
CA THR A 162 -13.23 -8.45 21.25
C THR A 162 -13.83 -7.53 20.20
N GLY A 163 -13.06 -7.08 19.21
CA GLY A 163 -13.51 -6.16 18.16
C GLY A 163 -13.73 -4.73 18.66
N LYS A 164 -13.21 -4.42 19.85
CA LYS A 164 -13.30 -3.08 20.46
C LYS A 164 -11.97 -2.36 20.34
N PHE A 165 -12.05 -1.04 20.15
CA PHE A 165 -10.89 -0.18 20.26
C PHE A 165 -10.32 -0.23 21.68
N THR A 166 -9.00 -0.35 21.79
CA THR A 166 -8.30 -0.54 23.09
C THR A 166 -7.76 0.76 23.66
N TYR A 167 -7.53 1.76 22.81
CA TYR A 167 -7.07 3.10 23.18
C TYR A 167 -7.88 4.14 22.43
N ASN A 168 -8.10 5.30 23.06
CA ASN A 168 -8.66 6.46 22.39
C ASN A 168 -7.56 7.33 21.75
N PHE A 169 -6.67 6.69 20.97
CA PHE A 169 -5.64 7.38 20.21
C PHE A 169 -6.08 7.44 18.75
N VAL A 170 -6.27 8.65 18.23
CA VAL A 170 -6.74 8.91 16.87
C VAL A 170 -5.69 9.72 16.15
N THR A 171 -5.38 9.33 14.92
CA THR A 171 -4.48 10.04 14.01
C THR A 171 -4.93 9.84 12.57
N VAL A 172 -4.42 10.68 11.67
CA VAL A 172 -4.54 10.53 10.21
C VAL A 172 -3.19 10.28 9.55
N GLY A 173 -2.12 10.19 10.34
CA GLY A 173 -0.80 9.74 9.91
C GLY A 173 -0.57 8.27 10.26
N ALA A 174 0.69 7.93 10.51
CA ALA A 174 1.10 6.56 10.83
C ALA A 174 0.17 5.89 11.84
N LEU A 175 -0.13 4.61 11.62
CA LEU A 175 -1.07 3.74 12.36
C LEU A 175 -2.54 3.83 11.91
N ALA A 176 -2.93 4.83 11.12
CA ALA A 176 -4.33 4.97 10.67
C ALA A 176 -4.51 5.53 9.24
N ASP A 177 -3.54 6.27 8.72
CA ASP A 177 -3.49 6.85 7.37
C ASP A 177 -4.16 6.00 6.27
N SER A 178 -3.55 4.86 5.92
CA SER A 178 -3.91 4.09 4.74
C SER A 178 -5.25 3.35 4.88
N PHE A 179 -5.78 3.23 6.10
CA PHE A 179 -7.16 2.77 6.29
C PHE A 179 -8.13 3.75 5.62
N TYR A 180 -7.99 5.06 5.86
CA TYR A 180 -8.86 6.08 5.27
C TYR A 180 -8.72 6.16 3.76
N GLU A 181 -7.49 5.99 3.27
CA GLU A 181 -7.14 5.89 1.86
C GLU A 181 -7.85 4.70 1.19
N TYR A 182 -7.83 3.52 1.81
CA TYR A 182 -8.47 2.32 1.28
C TYR A 182 -9.99 2.41 1.28
N LEU A 183 -10.62 3.26 2.11
CA LEU A 183 -12.06 3.51 2.01
C LEU A 183 -12.42 4.09 0.62
N ILE A 184 -11.76 5.17 0.20
CA ILE A 184 -12.07 5.79 -1.09
C ILE A 184 -11.55 4.96 -2.27
N LYS A 185 -10.37 4.33 -2.12
CA LYS A 185 -9.80 3.49 -3.16
C LYS A 185 -10.61 2.21 -3.39
N SER A 186 -11.22 1.60 -2.36
CA SER A 186 -12.14 0.47 -2.54
C SER A 186 -13.39 0.85 -3.34
N TRP A 187 -13.96 2.03 -3.05
CA TRP A 187 -15.08 2.54 -3.84
C TRP A 187 -14.68 2.72 -5.30
N ILE A 188 -13.51 3.28 -5.59
CA ILE A 188 -13.00 3.42 -6.97
C ILE A 188 -12.75 2.04 -7.61
N LEU A 189 -12.02 1.14 -6.94
CA LEU A 189 -11.69 -0.21 -7.43
C LEU A 189 -12.95 -0.98 -7.85
N SER A 190 -14.02 -0.89 -7.05
CA SER A 190 -15.29 -1.56 -7.30
C SER A 190 -16.10 -1.00 -8.48
N GLY A 191 -15.55 -0.06 -9.25
CA GLY A 191 -16.30 0.67 -10.28
C GLY A 191 -17.39 1.56 -9.67
N LYS A 192 -17.13 2.10 -8.47
CA LYS A 192 -18.04 2.96 -7.69
C LYS A 192 -19.28 2.26 -7.15
N SER A 193 -19.22 0.95 -6.89
CA SER A 193 -20.34 0.16 -6.39
C SER A 193 -20.28 -0.16 -4.89
N ASP A 194 -19.12 -0.01 -4.24
CA ASP A 194 -18.96 -0.20 -2.79
C ASP A 194 -19.45 1.03 -2.00
N GLU A 195 -20.77 1.08 -1.78
CA GLU A 195 -21.44 2.14 -1.01
C GLU A 195 -21.06 2.16 0.48
N GLN A 196 -20.67 1.01 1.05
CA GLN A 196 -20.22 0.95 2.44
C GLN A 196 -18.92 1.74 2.59
N ALA A 197 -17.95 1.51 1.70
CA ALA A 197 -16.68 2.21 1.71
C ALA A 197 -16.85 3.71 1.47
N LEU A 198 -17.69 4.12 0.51
CA LEU A 198 -17.97 5.53 0.26
C LEU A 198 -18.59 6.22 1.49
N ARG A 199 -19.57 5.57 2.14
CA ARG A 199 -20.20 6.10 3.36
C ARG A 199 -19.18 6.26 4.48
N MET A 200 -18.39 5.22 4.76
CA MET A 200 -17.36 5.26 5.81
C MET A 200 -16.34 6.37 5.53
N HIS A 201 -15.91 6.54 4.27
CA HIS A 201 -14.96 7.57 3.87
C HIS A 201 -15.51 8.99 4.08
N LYS A 202 -16.76 9.24 3.68
CA LYS A 202 -17.41 10.55 3.85
C LYS A 202 -17.52 10.91 5.33
N SER A 203 -18.04 9.99 6.15
CA SER A 203 -18.16 10.20 7.60
C SER A 203 -16.81 10.48 8.26
N ALA A 204 -15.75 9.74 7.88
CA ALA A 204 -14.40 9.97 8.40
C ALA A 204 -13.83 11.33 7.94
N SER A 205 -13.99 11.67 6.66
CA SER A 205 -13.54 12.95 6.10
C SER A 205 -14.19 14.14 6.78
N ASP A 206 -15.50 14.08 7.03
CA ASP A 206 -16.23 15.13 7.75
C ASP A 206 -15.70 15.30 9.18
N ALA A 207 -15.40 14.19 9.87
CA ALA A 207 -14.83 14.23 11.22
C ALA A 207 -13.37 14.76 11.23
N ILE A 208 -12.55 14.40 10.24
CA ILE A 208 -11.14 14.86 10.12
C ILE A 208 -11.07 16.37 9.89
N GLN A 209 -11.92 16.92 9.00
CA GLN A 209 -11.94 18.35 8.68
C GLN A 209 -12.19 19.22 9.91
N ASN A 210 -12.87 18.68 10.91
CA ASN A 210 -13.20 19.38 12.15
C ASN A 210 -12.07 19.38 13.19
N LYS A 211 -10.92 18.70 12.94
CA LYS A 211 -9.94 18.38 14.00
C LYS A 211 -8.46 18.68 13.74
N GLY A 212 -8.10 19.51 12.74
CA GLY A 212 -6.68 19.80 12.38
C GLY A 212 -5.80 20.19 13.60
N LYS A 213 -4.48 19.97 13.64
CA LYS A 213 -3.41 19.82 12.62
C LYS A 213 -2.29 18.94 13.20
N ASP A 214 -1.50 18.29 12.34
CA ASP A 214 -0.21 17.69 12.73
C ASP A 214 0.90 18.06 11.71
N HIS A 215 2.17 18.07 12.15
CA HIS A 215 3.27 18.83 11.51
C HIS A 215 4.54 18.02 11.14
N ALA A 216 4.47 16.69 10.97
CA ALA A 216 5.66 15.87 10.68
C ALA A 216 5.88 15.58 9.17
N TYR A 217 7.15 15.42 8.75
CA TYR A 217 7.57 15.00 7.39
C TYR A 217 8.74 13.98 7.47
N LEU A 218 8.66 12.87 6.71
CA LEU A 218 9.53 11.68 6.86
C LEU A 218 9.99 11.04 5.53
N LEU A 219 10.35 11.80 4.50
CA LEU A 219 10.79 11.26 3.18
C LEU A 219 9.78 10.32 2.49
N ARG A 220 8.54 10.35 2.95
CA ARG A 220 7.49 9.48 2.51
C ARG A 220 6.88 9.99 1.19
N PRO A 221 6.35 9.10 0.34
CA PRO A 221 5.92 9.43 -1.01
C PRO A 221 4.65 10.28 -1.06
N GLU A 222 3.92 10.46 0.04
CA GLU A 222 2.54 10.96 0.02
C GLU A 222 2.45 12.40 -0.50
N VAL A 223 3.53 13.20 -0.38
CA VAL A 223 3.59 14.55 -0.99
C VAL A 223 3.65 14.49 -2.51
N LEU A 224 4.52 13.64 -3.07
CA LEU A 224 4.63 13.48 -4.52
C LEU A 224 3.43 12.75 -5.10
N GLU A 225 2.89 11.75 -4.39
CA GLU A 225 1.61 11.11 -4.72
C GLU A 225 0.48 12.15 -4.80
N SER A 226 0.38 13.02 -3.78
CA SER A 226 -0.63 14.09 -3.76
C SER A 226 -0.47 15.05 -4.93
N PHE A 227 0.76 15.46 -5.26
CA PHE A 227 1.01 16.33 -6.41
C PHE A 227 0.70 15.64 -7.74
N PHE A 228 0.99 14.34 -7.87
CA PHE A 228 0.59 13.53 -9.01
C PHE A 228 -0.94 13.56 -9.22
N TYR A 229 -1.73 13.26 -8.18
CA TYR A 229 -3.19 13.32 -8.27
C TYR A 229 -3.69 14.73 -8.56
N LEU A 230 -3.16 15.75 -7.88
CA LEU A 230 -3.54 17.15 -8.11
C LEU A 230 -3.22 17.61 -9.53
N TRP A 231 -2.08 17.23 -10.08
CA TRP A 231 -1.74 17.46 -11.49
C TRP A 231 -2.74 16.77 -12.41
N ARG A 232 -2.97 15.46 -12.27
CA ARG A 232 -3.87 14.68 -13.15
C ARG A 232 -5.30 15.22 -13.14
N LEU A 233 -5.78 15.66 -11.97
CA LEU A 233 -7.16 16.14 -11.79
C LEU A 233 -7.37 17.60 -12.19
N THR A 234 -6.38 18.46 -12.00
CA THR A 234 -6.55 19.92 -12.18
C THR A 234 -5.78 20.49 -13.37
N ARG A 235 -4.79 19.76 -13.88
CA ARG A 235 -3.84 20.18 -14.92
C ARG A 235 -3.16 21.53 -14.65
N LYS A 236 -2.99 21.90 -13.38
CA LYS A 236 -2.25 23.10 -12.96
C LYS A 236 -0.75 22.81 -12.94
N GLU A 237 0.01 23.53 -13.76
CA GLU A 237 1.46 23.27 -13.98
C GLU A 237 2.31 23.37 -12.71
N LYS A 238 1.93 24.19 -11.73
CA LYS A 238 2.62 24.28 -10.43
C LYS A 238 2.88 22.92 -9.76
N TYR A 239 2.02 21.93 -9.98
CA TYR A 239 2.19 20.61 -9.37
C TYR A 239 3.33 19.82 -10.05
N ARG A 240 3.52 19.99 -11.36
CA ARG A 240 4.69 19.47 -12.08
C ARG A 240 5.97 20.16 -11.64
N GLU A 241 5.94 21.49 -11.50
CA GLU A 241 7.06 22.27 -10.98
C GLU A 241 7.48 21.77 -9.59
N TRP A 242 6.54 21.57 -8.67
CA TRP A 242 6.84 21.08 -7.33
C TRP A 242 7.35 19.64 -7.29
N VAL A 243 6.86 18.76 -8.17
CA VAL A 243 7.43 17.41 -8.34
C VAL A 243 8.87 17.50 -8.86
N TRP A 244 9.13 18.38 -9.83
CA TRP A 244 10.47 18.60 -10.38
C TRP A 244 11.44 19.13 -9.32
N ASP A 245 11.01 20.07 -8.49
CA ASP A 245 11.79 20.59 -7.37
C ASP A 245 12.13 19.47 -6.36
N GLY A 246 11.16 18.62 -6.05
CA GLY A 246 11.35 17.46 -5.16
C GLY A 246 12.38 16.47 -5.68
N ILE A 247 12.26 16.05 -6.94
CA ILE A 247 13.23 15.12 -7.57
C ILE A 247 14.60 15.76 -7.71
N SER A 248 14.67 17.05 -8.07
CA SER A 248 15.93 17.77 -8.15
C SER A 248 16.65 17.85 -6.80
N ALA A 249 15.89 18.00 -5.71
CA ALA A 249 16.45 17.95 -4.35
C ALA A 249 16.96 16.56 -3.97
N ILE A 250 16.22 15.50 -4.31
CA ILE A 250 16.64 14.11 -4.09
C ILE A 250 17.93 13.80 -4.86
N GLU A 251 17.99 14.16 -6.14
CA GLU A 251 19.18 13.98 -6.97
C GLU A 251 20.41 14.67 -6.37
N LYS A 252 20.22 15.89 -5.87
CA LYS A 252 21.30 16.69 -5.29
C LYS A 252 21.79 16.18 -3.93
N HIS A 253 20.90 15.66 -3.09
CA HIS A 253 21.20 15.41 -1.68
C HIS A 253 21.23 13.93 -1.28
N CYS A 254 20.45 13.09 -1.95
CA CYS A 254 20.28 11.68 -1.58
C CYS A 254 21.10 10.73 -2.46
N ARG A 255 21.53 11.16 -3.66
CA ARG A 255 22.30 10.31 -4.59
C ARG A 255 23.68 9.98 -4.03
N ILE A 256 24.02 8.69 -4.03
CA ILE A 256 25.33 8.18 -3.61
C ILE A 256 26.20 7.94 -4.84
N LYS A 257 27.45 8.44 -4.80
CA LYS A 257 28.37 8.40 -5.95
C LYS A 257 28.67 6.98 -6.47
N THR A 258 28.68 6.00 -5.58
CA THR A 258 28.94 4.59 -5.90
C THR A 258 27.72 3.84 -6.40
N GLY A 259 26.54 4.47 -6.40
CA GLY A 259 25.27 3.87 -6.81
C GLY A 259 24.20 3.96 -5.73
N GLY A 260 22.95 4.11 -6.17
CA GLY A 260 21.78 4.20 -5.29
C GLY A 260 21.54 5.58 -4.67
N TYR A 261 20.54 5.61 -3.79
CA TYR A 261 20.10 6.75 -3.02
C TYR A 261 19.97 6.34 -1.55
N SER A 262 20.27 7.25 -0.64
CA SER A 262 20.05 7.03 0.79
C SER A 262 19.32 8.22 1.40
N GLY A 263 18.49 7.94 2.41
CA GLY A 263 17.85 8.96 3.21
C GLY A 263 18.86 9.86 3.92
N LEU A 264 18.40 11.03 4.36
CA LEU A 264 19.20 11.99 5.11
C LEU A 264 18.89 11.89 6.60
N LYS A 265 19.92 11.96 7.44
CA LYS A 265 19.73 12.09 8.90
C LYS A 265 19.07 13.41 9.30
N ASN A 266 19.32 14.48 8.53
CA ASN A 266 18.81 15.83 8.80
C ASN A 266 18.67 16.65 7.51
N VAL A 267 17.43 16.96 7.11
CA VAL A 267 17.14 17.72 5.88
C VAL A 267 17.63 19.18 5.93
N TYR A 268 17.73 19.78 7.13
CA TYR A 268 18.26 21.13 7.28
C TYR A 268 19.79 21.18 7.23
N LYS A 269 20.44 20.03 7.40
CA LYS A 269 21.90 19.89 7.36
C LYS A 269 22.31 18.63 6.60
N PRO A 270 22.15 18.60 5.26
CA PRO A 270 22.40 17.40 4.45
C PRO A 270 23.85 16.87 4.53
N LYS A 271 24.79 17.68 5.03
CA LYS A 271 26.18 17.29 5.26
C LYS A 271 26.41 16.47 6.53
N GLU A 272 25.41 16.35 7.43
CA GLU A 272 25.49 15.53 8.65
C GLU A 272 25.38 14.02 8.37
N GLY A 273 25.14 13.65 7.11
CA GLY A 273 25.30 12.29 6.60
C GLY A 273 23.99 11.59 6.26
N HIS A 274 24.17 10.47 5.59
CA HIS A 274 23.13 9.58 5.09
C HIS A 274 22.77 8.52 6.14
N ASP A 275 21.54 8.01 6.09
CA ASP A 275 21.07 6.90 6.95
C ASP A 275 21.55 5.51 6.48
N ASP A 276 22.18 5.45 5.31
CA ASP A 276 22.71 4.25 4.65
C ASP A 276 21.64 3.22 4.27
N ILE A 277 20.40 3.68 4.02
CA ILE A 277 19.28 2.82 3.63
C ILE A 277 18.63 3.34 2.35
N GLN A 278 18.51 2.47 1.33
CA GLN A 278 17.62 2.69 0.20
C GLN A 278 16.33 1.91 0.40
N GLN A 279 15.26 2.61 0.75
CA GLN A 279 13.95 2.02 0.94
C GLN A 279 13.37 1.54 -0.39
N SER A 280 12.67 0.39 -0.40
CA SER A 280 12.10 -0.13 -1.66
C SER A 280 11.01 0.78 -2.23
N PHE A 281 10.22 1.44 -1.38
CA PHE A 281 9.23 2.45 -1.79
C PHE A 281 9.82 3.65 -2.55
N PHE A 282 11.13 3.89 -2.45
CA PHE A 282 11.76 4.91 -3.29
C PHE A 282 11.60 4.56 -4.78
N LEU A 283 11.82 3.28 -5.12
CA LEU A 283 11.65 2.78 -6.48
C LEU A 283 10.17 2.58 -6.81
N ALA A 284 9.42 1.89 -5.93
CA ALA A 284 8.02 1.57 -6.18
C ALA A 284 7.12 2.80 -6.29
N GLU A 285 7.34 3.82 -5.46
CA GLU A 285 6.41 4.92 -5.30
C GLU A 285 7.00 6.24 -5.74
N THR A 286 8.12 6.65 -5.14
CA THR A 286 8.68 8.00 -5.32
C THR A 286 9.03 8.25 -6.78
N LEU A 287 9.78 7.34 -7.40
CA LEU A 287 10.15 7.45 -8.81
C LEU A 287 8.95 7.20 -9.74
N LYS A 288 8.05 6.27 -9.40
CA LYS A 288 6.85 5.98 -10.21
C LYS A 288 5.91 7.18 -10.29
N TYR A 289 5.54 7.80 -9.17
CA TYR A 289 4.67 8.98 -9.15
C TYR A 289 5.32 10.19 -9.81
N ALA A 290 6.64 10.37 -9.63
CA ALA A 290 7.39 11.40 -10.33
C ALA A 290 7.34 11.18 -11.85
N TYR A 291 7.64 9.96 -12.32
CA TYR A 291 7.57 9.63 -13.74
C TYR A 291 6.16 9.83 -14.31
N LEU A 292 5.12 9.30 -13.66
CA LEU A 292 3.72 9.43 -14.11
C LEU A 292 3.20 10.88 -14.10
N THR A 293 3.85 11.79 -13.39
CA THR A 293 3.54 13.22 -13.44
C THR A 293 3.95 13.84 -14.78
N PHE A 294 5.05 13.37 -15.38
CA PHE A 294 5.60 13.90 -16.64
C PHE A 294 5.31 13.02 -17.86
N ALA A 295 5.12 11.71 -17.67
CA ALA A 295 4.73 10.78 -18.72
C ALA A 295 3.27 10.97 -19.15
N ASP A 296 2.96 10.52 -20.36
CA ASP A 296 1.58 10.43 -20.87
C ASP A 296 0.73 9.46 -20.02
N ASP A 297 -0.56 9.35 -20.31
CA ASP A 297 -1.54 8.55 -19.55
C ASP A 297 -1.30 7.02 -19.66
N SER A 298 -0.09 6.52 -19.39
CA SER A 298 0.30 5.09 -19.40
C SER A 298 -0.42 4.27 -18.33
N VAL A 299 -0.82 4.90 -17.23
CA VAL A 299 -1.66 4.33 -16.18
C VAL A 299 -2.79 5.34 -15.86
N PRO A 300 -3.89 5.35 -16.63
CA PRO A 300 -4.93 6.37 -16.49
C PRO A 300 -5.84 6.09 -15.28
N LEU A 301 -6.22 7.14 -14.56
CA LEU A 301 -6.95 7.06 -13.28
C LEU A 301 -8.42 6.62 -13.40
N ASP A 302 -8.96 6.56 -14.61
CA ASP A 302 -10.29 5.99 -14.90
C ASP A 302 -10.24 4.47 -15.12
N ARG A 303 -9.05 3.88 -15.22
CA ARG A 303 -8.85 2.44 -15.40
C ARG A 303 -8.05 1.78 -14.28
N TRP A 304 -7.26 2.54 -13.55
CA TRP A 304 -6.38 2.03 -12.51
C TRP A 304 -6.56 2.79 -11.20
N VAL A 305 -6.44 2.04 -10.11
CA VAL A 305 -6.32 2.56 -8.75
C VAL A 305 -5.01 2.03 -8.17
N PHE A 306 -4.17 2.92 -7.66
CA PHE A 306 -2.92 2.53 -7.00
C PHE A 306 -3.22 2.03 -5.60
N ASN A 307 -2.63 0.93 -5.18
CA ASN A 307 -2.61 0.55 -3.76
C ASN A 307 -1.73 1.53 -2.95
N THR A 308 -1.55 1.31 -1.65
CA THR A 308 -0.79 2.23 -0.78
C THR A 308 0.74 2.16 -1.01
N GLU A 309 1.23 1.23 -1.82
CA GLU A 309 2.64 1.11 -2.21
C GLU A 309 2.81 1.38 -3.73
N ALA A 310 1.92 2.19 -4.29
CA ALA A 310 1.90 2.62 -5.69
C ALA A 310 1.84 1.49 -6.74
N HIS A 311 1.31 0.32 -6.40
CA HIS A 311 1.04 -0.76 -7.34
C HIS A 311 -0.34 -0.57 -7.98
N PRO A 312 -0.44 -0.30 -9.30
CA PRO A 312 -1.74 -0.10 -9.95
C PRO A 312 -2.51 -1.41 -10.09
N LEU A 313 -3.76 -1.40 -9.64
CA LEU A 313 -4.75 -2.47 -9.81
C LEU A 313 -5.89 -1.98 -10.72
N PRO A 314 -6.45 -2.85 -11.58
CA PRO A 314 -7.47 -2.43 -12.54
C PRO A 314 -8.81 -2.19 -11.85
N ILE A 315 -9.48 -1.10 -12.23
CA ILE A 315 -10.84 -0.81 -11.78
C ILE A 315 -11.79 -1.80 -12.43
N LYS A 316 -12.69 -2.37 -11.62
CA LYS A 316 -13.70 -3.32 -12.06
C LYS A 316 -14.58 -2.69 -13.14
N ASN A 317 -14.78 -3.42 -14.23
CA ASN A 317 -15.54 -2.99 -15.41
C ASN A 317 -15.00 -1.72 -16.11
N ALA A 318 -13.75 -1.32 -15.86
CA ALA A 318 -13.14 -0.25 -16.63
C ALA A 318 -13.04 -0.62 -18.12
N PRO A 319 -13.26 0.33 -19.04
CA PRO A 319 -13.26 0.05 -20.47
C PRO A 319 -11.90 -0.48 -20.94
N ILE A 320 -11.93 -1.60 -21.68
CA ILE A 320 -10.75 -2.25 -22.26
C ILE A 320 -10.34 -1.53 -23.55
N ASN A 321 -9.60 -0.41 -23.41
CA ASN A 321 -8.84 0.33 -24.45
C ASN A 321 -9.57 0.93 -25.68
N PRO A 322 -8.93 1.94 -26.29
CA PRO A 322 -8.85 3.34 -25.87
C PRO A 322 -10.22 4.04 -25.92
#